data_AF-A0A073HXU6-F1
#
_entry.id   AF-A0A073HXU6-F1
#
_cell.length_a   1.000
_cell.length_b   1.000
_cell.length_c   1.000
_cell.angle_alpha   90.00
_cell.angle_beta   90.00
_cell.angle_gamma   90.00
#
_symmetry.space_group_name_H-M   'P 1'
#
loop_
_entity.id
_entity.type
_entity.pdbx_description
1 polymer ?
#
loop_
_entity_poly.entity_id
_entity_poly.type
_entity_poly.pdbx_seq_one_letter_code
_entity_poly.pdbx_strand_id
1 'polypeptide(L)'
;MKTADIMKRVEQKEYFKEINKKERLVSPYHRFVKKTMPELKLQDPGKEFYQYMSIIAKKWSEMTKEQKLEYDDKETQLKAKQFQNHKTQDQIFEELKQKEETYQLNMHYQKEQESVTVDGFVLYAEEQRKKIKLQNPKIKINELMEQIKSQWEGMNDQEKRQYNYTADRFKQSIRNKKS
;
A
#
# COMPACT_ATOMS: atom_id res chain seq x y z
N MET A 1 0.69 -7.19 -21.83
CA MET A 1 1.55 -6.84 -20.69
C MET A 1 2.84 -6.24 -21.23
N LYS A 2 3.25 -5.03 -20.80
CA LYS A 2 4.38 -4.31 -21.42
C LYS A 2 5.71 -4.87 -20.90
N THR A 3 6.70 -5.01 -21.78
CA THR A 3 8.03 -5.62 -21.52
C THR A 3 8.78 -4.99 -20.34
N ALA A 4 8.52 -3.70 -20.07
CA ALA A 4 9.07 -2.97 -18.91
C ALA A 4 8.56 -3.49 -17.54
N ASP A 5 7.33 -4.00 -17.46
CA ASP A 5 6.78 -4.56 -16.22
C ASP A 5 7.36 -5.94 -15.89
N ILE A 6 7.79 -6.67 -16.92
CA ILE A 6 8.41 -8.00 -16.77
C ILE A 6 9.85 -7.82 -16.26
N MET A 7 10.60 -6.85 -16.81
CA MET A 7 11.97 -6.53 -16.39
C MET A 7 12.03 -6.08 -14.92
N LYS A 8 11.13 -5.19 -14.48
CA LYS A 8 11.05 -4.76 -13.07
C LYS A 8 10.78 -5.91 -12.08
N ARG A 9 9.99 -6.92 -12.47
CA ARG A 9 9.70 -8.10 -11.62
C ARG A 9 10.87 -9.08 -11.56
N VAL A 10 11.64 -9.21 -12.64
CA VAL A 10 12.83 -10.06 -12.69
C VAL A 10 13.93 -9.47 -11.80
N GLU A 11 14.19 -8.16 -11.92
CA GLU A 11 15.15 -7.44 -11.08
C GLU A 11 14.77 -7.52 -9.58
N GLN A 12 13.49 -7.41 -9.23
CA GLN A 12 13.01 -7.59 -7.86
C GLN A 12 13.21 -9.02 -7.34
N LYS A 13 12.92 -10.04 -8.14
CA LYS A 13 13.13 -11.44 -7.71
C LYS A 13 14.61 -11.76 -7.49
N GLU A 14 15.51 -11.23 -8.33
CA GLU A 14 16.95 -11.41 -8.18
C GLU A 14 17.50 -10.63 -6.97
N TYR A 15 16.99 -9.41 -6.73
CA TYR A 15 17.27 -8.63 -5.52
C TYR A 15 16.89 -9.39 -4.23
N PHE A 16 15.68 -9.94 -4.14
CA PHE A 16 15.25 -10.71 -2.97
C PHE A 16 16.00 -12.04 -2.82
N LYS A 17 16.43 -12.66 -3.92
CA LYS A 17 17.26 -13.88 -3.88
C LYS A 17 18.67 -13.60 -3.36
N GLU A 18 19.28 -12.48 -3.75
CA GLU A 18 20.62 -12.08 -3.33
C GLU A 18 20.68 -11.56 -1.87
N ILE A 19 19.64 -10.86 -1.39
CA ILE A 19 19.52 -10.47 0.03
C ILE A 19 19.36 -11.71 0.91
N ASN A 20 18.43 -12.62 0.58
CA ASN A 20 18.16 -13.81 1.39
C ASN A 20 19.32 -14.82 1.40
N LYS A 21 20.21 -14.79 0.39
CA LYS A 21 21.37 -15.68 0.30
C LYS A 21 22.48 -15.31 1.29
N LYS A 22 22.54 -14.06 1.79
CA LYS A 22 23.64 -13.55 2.62
C LYS A 22 23.37 -13.53 4.14
N GLU A 23 22.14 -13.77 4.60
CA GLU A 23 21.75 -13.43 5.99
C GLU A 23 21.03 -14.54 6.77
N ARG A 24 21.56 -15.77 6.80
CA ARG A 24 21.05 -16.77 7.76
C ARG A 24 21.51 -16.41 9.18
N LEU A 25 20.61 -15.82 9.96
CA LEU A 25 20.81 -15.47 11.38
C LEU A 25 21.13 -16.74 12.20
N VAL A 26 22.33 -16.81 12.77
CA VAL A 26 22.75 -17.93 13.63
C VAL A 26 22.33 -17.64 15.07
N SER A 27 21.26 -18.30 15.52
CA SER A 27 20.73 -18.19 16.89
C SER A 27 21.77 -18.52 17.97
N PRO A 28 21.71 -17.90 19.17
CA PRO A 28 22.53 -18.26 20.33
C PRO A 28 22.55 -19.77 20.63
N TYR A 29 21.40 -20.44 20.50
CA TYR A 29 21.32 -21.90 20.66
C TYR A 29 22.16 -22.65 19.63
N HIS A 30 22.19 -22.19 18.38
CA HIS A 30 23.00 -22.82 17.33
C HIS A 30 24.50 -22.66 17.58
N ARG A 31 24.92 -21.52 18.16
CA ARG A 31 26.31 -21.29 18.59
C ARG A 31 26.69 -22.21 19.75
N PHE A 32 25.79 -22.37 20.70
CA PHE A 32 25.95 -23.31 21.81
C PHE A 32 26.08 -24.76 21.32
N VAL A 33 25.20 -25.20 20.40
CA VAL A 33 25.29 -26.51 19.76
C VAL A 33 26.63 -26.68 19.04
N LYS A 34 27.09 -25.67 18.30
CA LYS A 34 28.38 -25.69 17.59
C LYS A 34 29.57 -25.87 18.53
N LYS A 35 29.54 -25.27 19.73
CA LYS A 35 30.60 -25.39 20.75
C LYS A 35 30.55 -26.73 21.47
N THR A 36 29.36 -27.18 21.86
CA THR A 36 29.17 -28.36 22.72
C THR A 36 29.13 -29.70 21.97
N MET A 37 28.71 -29.69 20.71
CA MET A 37 28.62 -30.91 19.90
C MET A 37 29.97 -31.62 19.71
N PRO A 38 31.09 -30.94 19.38
CA PRO A 38 32.40 -31.58 19.29
C PRO A 38 32.87 -32.16 20.63
N GLU A 39 32.64 -31.45 21.74
CA GLU A 39 33.01 -31.89 23.10
C GLU A 39 32.29 -33.20 23.47
N LEU A 40 30.99 -33.28 23.19
CA LEU A 40 30.19 -34.48 23.47
C LEU A 40 30.58 -35.66 22.58
N LYS A 41 30.90 -35.41 21.32
CA LYS A 41 31.38 -36.46 20.40
C LYS A 41 32.73 -37.02 20.81
N LEU A 42 33.58 -36.20 21.45
CA LEU A 42 34.87 -36.61 21.97
C LEU A 42 34.73 -37.43 23.27
N GLN A 43 33.80 -37.03 24.15
CA GLN A 43 33.57 -37.70 25.43
C GLN A 43 32.84 -39.04 25.29
N ASP A 44 31.88 -39.12 24.38
CA ASP A 44 31.05 -40.31 24.18
C ASP A 44 30.93 -40.61 22.68
N PRO A 45 31.98 -41.15 22.06
CA PRO A 45 31.97 -41.49 20.66
C PRO A 45 31.07 -42.71 20.42
N GLY A 46 30.22 -42.65 19.39
CA GLY A 46 29.37 -43.77 18.96
C GLY A 46 27.88 -43.62 19.24
N LYS A 47 27.42 -42.45 19.72
CA LYS A 47 25.98 -42.15 19.77
C LYS A 47 25.44 -41.65 18.45
N GLU A 48 24.14 -41.85 18.25
CA GLU A 48 23.42 -41.30 17.13
C GLU A 48 23.20 -39.78 17.30
N PHE A 49 23.17 -39.05 16.19
CA PHE A 49 23.10 -37.58 16.16
C PHE A 49 21.96 -37.02 17.04
N TYR A 50 20.79 -37.66 17.04
CA TYR A 50 19.63 -37.22 17.81
C TYR A 50 19.83 -37.34 19.33
N GLN A 51 20.65 -38.29 19.78
CA GLN A 51 20.96 -38.48 21.20
C GLN A 51 21.83 -37.33 21.72
N TYR A 52 22.82 -36.90 20.95
CA TYR A 52 23.60 -35.69 21.27
C TYR A 52 22.71 -34.44 21.28
N MET A 53 21.84 -34.28 20.28
CA MET A 53 20.93 -33.12 20.24
C MET A 53 19.98 -33.08 21.44
N SER A 54 19.50 -34.24 21.92
CA SER A 54 18.68 -34.33 23.13
C SER A 54 19.44 -33.89 24.39
N ILE A 55 20.70 -34.34 24.55
CA ILE A 55 21.57 -33.94 25.65
C ILE A 55 21.87 -32.43 25.60
N ILE A 56 22.21 -31.89 24.42
CA ILE A 56 22.49 -30.47 24.23
C ILE A 56 21.24 -29.61 24.50
N ALA A 57 20.06 -30.05 24.05
CA ALA A 57 18.81 -29.36 24.32
C ALA A 57 18.48 -29.30 25.81
N LYS A 58 18.67 -30.42 26.53
CA LYS A 58 18.51 -30.47 27.99
C LYS A 58 19.49 -29.54 28.70
N LYS A 59 20.78 -29.62 28.34
CA LYS A 59 21.84 -28.75 28.90
C LYS A 59 21.53 -27.26 28.65
N TRP A 60 21.05 -26.91 27.45
CA TRP A 60 20.63 -25.55 27.16
C TRP A 60 19.39 -25.14 27.97
N SER A 61 18.41 -26.02 28.18
CA SER A 61 17.23 -25.70 28.97
C SER A 61 17.55 -25.38 30.43
N GLU A 62 18.52 -26.10 31.01
CA GLU A 62 18.98 -25.96 32.40
C GLU A 62 19.88 -24.75 32.64
N MET A 63 20.48 -24.18 31.59
CA MET A 63 21.31 -22.97 31.70
C MET A 63 20.51 -21.74 32.14
N THR A 64 21.13 -20.91 32.98
CA THR A 64 20.54 -19.63 33.40
C THR A 64 20.58 -18.60 32.26
N LYS A 65 19.83 -17.50 32.41
CA LYS A 65 19.80 -16.43 31.40
C LYS A 65 21.17 -15.79 31.22
N GLU A 66 21.95 -15.66 32.30
CA GLU A 66 23.30 -15.10 32.33
C GLU A 66 24.29 -16.00 31.57
N GLN A 67 24.17 -17.32 31.70
CA GLN A 67 25.00 -18.29 30.98
C GLN A 67 24.63 -18.35 29.49
N LYS A 68 23.35 -18.18 29.15
CA LYS A 68 22.88 -18.10 27.76
C LYS A 68 23.33 -16.81 27.06
N LEU A 69 23.52 -15.73 27.84
CA LEU A 69 23.99 -14.44 27.34
C LEU A 69 25.42 -14.50 26.76
N GLU A 70 26.26 -15.43 27.21
CA GLU A 70 27.60 -15.67 26.63
C GLU A 70 27.51 -16.07 25.14
N TYR A 71 26.41 -16.70 24.75
CA TYR A 71 26.15 -17.13 23.37
C TYR A 71 25.35 -16.10 22.57
N ASP A 72 25.01 -14.97 23.21
CA ASP A 72 24.29 -13.86 22.60
C ASP A 72 25.28 -12.87 21.98
N ASP A 73 25.21 -12.72 20.67
CA ASP A 73 26.12 -11.89 19.91
C ASP A 73 25.40 -10.61 19.50
N LYS A 74 25.95 -9.45 19.88
CA LYS A 74 25.40 -8.13 19.55
C LYS A 74 25.16 -7.97 18.04
N GLU A 75 25.97 -8.62 17.21
CA GLU A 75 25.81 -8.63 15.76
C GLU A 75 24.56 -9.40 15.29
N THR A 76 24.19 -10.48 15.99
CA THR A 76 22.98 -11.27 15.70
C THR A 76 21.72 -10.52 16.12
N GLN A 77 21.76 -9.82 17.26
CA GLN A 77 20.67 -8.93 17.68
C GLN A 77 20.49 -7.74 16.72
N LEU A 78 21.59 -7.15 16.24
CA LEU A 78 21.55 -6.05 15.29
C LEU A 78 20.93 -6.49 13.95
N LYS A 79 21.35 -7.65 13.42
CA LYS A 79 20.80 -8.21 12.19
C LYS A 79 19.34 -8.65 12.34
N ALA A 80 18.94 -9.20 13.49
CA ALA A 80 17.54 -9.51 13.78
C ALA A 80 16.65 -8.24 13.83
N LYS A 81 17.15 -7.14 14.41
CA LYS A 81 16.48 -5.83 14.41
C LYS A 81 16.39 -5.26 12.99
N GLN A 82 17.45 -5.35 12.19
CA GLN A 82 17.45 -4.91 10.79
C GLN A 82 16.42 -5.70 9.96
N PHE A 83 16.37 -7.03 10.13
CA PHE A 83 15.37 -7.87 9.48
C PHE A 83 13.93 -7.50 9.87
N GLN A 84 13.67 -7.26 11.17
CA GLN A 84 12.36 -6.78 11.61
C GLN A 84 12.01 -5.42 11.02
N ASN A 85 12.96 -4.47 10.98
CA ASN A 85 12.75 -3.16 10.38
C ASN A 85 12.43 -3.25 8.89
N HIS A 86 13.12 -4.12 8.14
CA HIS A 86 12.82 -4.37 6.72
C HIS A 86 11.42 -4.97 6.55
N LYS A 87 11.03 -5.94 7.37
CA LYS A 87 9.68 -6.51 7.34
C LYS A 87 8.61 -5.45 7.62
N THR A 88 8.84 -4.55 8.57
CA THR A 88 7.94 -3.43 8.86
C THR A 88 7.88 -2.42 7.73
N GLN A 89 9.02 -2.12 7.09
CA GLN A 89 9.08 -1.21 5.94
C GLN A 89 8.33 -1.77 4.73
N ASP A 90 8.45 -3.08 4.46
CA ASP A 90 7.72 -3.76 3.40
C ASP A 90 6.20 -3.74 3.65
N GLN A 91 5.77 -3.94 4.90
CA GLN A 91 4.36 -3.85 5.29
C GLN A 91 3.81 -2.43 5.09
N ILE A 92 4.55 -1.41 5.54
CA ILE A 92 4.18 0.01 5.35
C ILE A 92 4.09 0.34 3.85
N PHE A 93 5.01 -0.17 3.04
CA PHE A 93 5.00 0.06 1.61
C PHE A 93 3.76 -0.55 0.94
N GLU A 94 3.38 -1.79 1.28
CA GLU A 94 2.20 -2.43 0.70
C GLU A 94 0.91 -1.74 1.15
N GLU A 95 0.82 -1.28 2.40
CA GLU A 95 -0.31 -0.47 2.88
C GLU A 95 -0.44 0.87 2.13
N LEU A 96 0.67 1.59 1.92
CA LEU A 96 0.67 2.84 1.16
C LEU A 96 0.26 2.61 -0.30
N LYS A 97 0.73 1.52 -0.91
CA LYS A 97 0.36 1.14 -2.27
C LYS A 97 -1.14 0.84 -2.38
N GLN A 98 -1.71 0.09 -1.44
CA GLN A 98 -3.17 -0.17 -1.41
C GLN A 98 -3.97 1.12 -1.21
N LYS A 99 -3.48 2.03 -0.35
CA LYS A 99 -4.11 3.33 -0.14
C LYS A 99 -4.09 4.20 -1.41
N GLU A 100 -2.99 4.17 -2.15
CA GLU A 100 -2.88 4.85 -3.44
C GLU A 100 -3.84 4.23 -4.48
N GLU A 101 -3.86 2.89 -4.60
CA GLU A 101 -4.76 2.19 -5.51
C GLU A 101 -6.24 2.50 -5.23
N THR A 102 -6.63 2.53 -3.96
CA THR A 102 -8.00 2.90 -3.56
C THR A 102 -8.31 4.37 -3.82
N TYR A 103 -7.37 5.30 -3.58
CA TYR A 103 -7.54 6.71 -3.95
C TYR A 103 -7.74 6.86 -5.46
N GLN A 104 -6.89 6.22 -6.27
CA GLN A 104 -6.98 6.26 -7.72
C GLN A 104 -8.30 5.67 -8.22
N LEU A 105 -8.72 4.51 -7.67
CA LEU A 105 -10.00 3.89 -8.00
C LEU A 105 -11.18 4.82 -7.65
N ASN A 106 -11.16 5.43 -6.47
CA ASN A 106 -12.20 6.36 -6.03
C ASN A 106 -12.24 7.63 -6.89
N MET A 107 -11.08 8.17 -7.26
CA MET A 107 -10.97 9.33 -8.15
C MET A 107 -11.50 8.99 -9.56
N HIS A 108 -11.17 7.82 -10.09
CA HIS A 108 -11.73 7.34 -11.35
C HIS A 108 -13.24 7.15 -11.27
N TYR A 109 -13.75 6.55 -10.19
CA TYR A 109 -15.18 6.37 -9.96
C TYR A 109 -15.94 7.71 -9.87
N GLN A 110 -15.41 8.68 -9.13
CA GLN A 110 -15.99 10.03 -9.03
C GLN A 110 -16.01 10.72 -10.40
N LYS A 111 -14.91 10.69 -11.14
CA LYS A 111 -14.83 11.28 -12.49
C LYS A 111 -15.79 10.60 -13.46
N GLU A 112 -15.97 9.29 -13.35
CA GLU A 112 -16.96 8.56 -14.13
C GLU A 112 -18.39 8.93 -13.73
N GLN A 113 -18.70 9.08 -12.44
CA GLN A 113 -20.01 9.53 -11.99
C GLN A 113 -20.31 10.96 -12.45
N GLU A 114 -19.39 11.90 -12.26
CA GLU A 114 -19.51 13.28 -12.74
C GLU A 114 -19.80 13.32 -14.24
N SER A 115 -19.15 12.44 -15.02
CA SER A 115 -19.39 12.37 -16.47
C SER A 115 -20.80 11.89 -16.87
N VAL A 116 -21.45 11.11 -16.01
CA VAL A 116 -22.81 10.59 -16.21
C VAL A 116 -23.87 11.58 -15.69
N THR A 117 -23.54 12.36 -14.67
CA THR A 117 -24.47 13.28 -13.99
C THR A 117 -24.51 14.70 -14.56
N VAL A 118 -23.55 15.10 -15.41
CA VAL A 118 -23.59 16.42 -16.09
C VAL A 118 -24.86 16.54 -16.93
N ASP A 119 -25.80 17.38 -16.51
CA ASP A 119 -27.00 17.74 -17.25
C ASP A 119 -26.97 19.22 -17.66
N GLY A 120 -28.02 19.71 -18.33
CA GLY A 120 -28.09 21.11 -18.74
C GLY A 120 -28.07 22.08 -17.56
N PHE A 121 -28.65 21.69 -16.42
CA PHE A 121 -28.65 22.53 -15.22
C PHE A 121 -27.24 22.67 -14.64
N VAL A 122 -26.45 21.60 -14.58
CA VAL A 122 -25.05 21.63 -14.10
C VAL A 122 -24.21 22.61 -14.93
N LEU A 123 -24.32 22.56 -16.26
CA LEU A 123 -23.58 23.47 -17.15
C LEU A 123 -24.00 24.92 -16.95
N TYR A 124 -25.31 25.17 -16.86
CA TYR A 124 -25.85 26.50 -16.58
C TYR A 124 -25.38 27.03 -15.21
N ALA A 125 -25.46 26.17 -14.19
CA ALA A 125 -25.09 26.52 -12.82
C ALA A 125 -23.60 26.88 -12.72
N GLU A 126 -22.70 26.15 -13.38
CA GLU A 126 -21.28 26.51 -13.40
C GLU A 126 -21.00 27.89 -14.00
N GLU A 127 -21.69 28.24 -15.08
CA GLU A 127 -21.57 29.55 -15.72
C GLU A 127 -22.09 30.66 -14.80
N GLN A 128 -23.31 30.50 -14.25
CA GLN A 128 -23.91 31.50 -13.39
C GLN A 128 -23.18 31.63 -12.05
N ARG A 129 -22.69 30.52 -11.47
CA ARG A 129 -21.86 30.55 -10.26
C ARG A 129 -20.66 31.48 -10.44
N LYS A 130 -19.96 31.41 -11.57
CA LYS A 130 -18.80 32.28 -11.85
C LYS A 130 -19.21 33.75 -11.94
N LYS A 131 -20.31 34.05 -12.65
CA LYS A 131 -20.84 35.43 -12.81
C LYS A 131 -21.29 36.02 -11.47
N ILE A 132 -22.11 35.31 -10.72
CA ILE A 132 -22.67 35.79 -9.44
C ILE A 132 -21.57 35.90 -8.39
N LYS A 133 -20.63 34.94 -8.31
CA LYS A 133 -19.51 34.99 -7.37
C LYS A 133 -18.52 36.12 -7.69
N LEU A 134 -18.37 36.48 -8.97
CA LEU A 134 -17.57 37.65 -9.36
C LEU A 134 -18.22 38.96 -8.91
N GLN A 135 -19.55 39.05 -9.04
CA GLN A 135 -20.32 40.23 -8.64
C GLN A 135 -20.49 40.34 -7.11
N ASN A 136 -20.59 39.21 -6.41
CA ASN A 136 -20.72 39.14 -4.97
C ASN A 136 -19.78 38.07 -4.37
N PRO A 137 -18.49 38.38 -4.15
CA PRO A 137 -17.52 37.41 -3.66
C PRO A 137 -17.81 36.85 -2.26
N LYS A 138 -18.65 37.52 -1.47
CA LYS A 138 -19.00 37.12 -0.09
C LYS A 138 -20.30 36.33 0.01
N ILE A 139 -21.02 36.12 -1.10
CA ILE A 139 -22.28 35.36 -1.11
C ILE A 139 -22.07 33.95 -0.56
N LYS A 140 -23.00 33.47 0.27
CA LYS A 140 -22.95 32.08 0.75
C LYS A 140 -23.30 31.13 -0.39
N ILE A 141 -22.66 29.97 -0.40
CA ILE A 141 -22.85 29.00 -1.49
C ILE A 141 -24.30 28.49 -1.59
N ASN A 142 -25.01 28.39 -0.47
CA ASN A 142 -26.41 27.96 -0.44
C ASN A 142 -27.32 28.99 -1.10
N GLU A 143 -27.20 30.26 -0.71
CA GLU A 143 -27.97 31.38 -1.28
C GLU A 143 -27.70 31.53 -2.79
N LEU A 144 -26.44 31.42 -3.19
CA LEU A 144 -26.01 31.41 -4.60
C LEU A 144 -26.67 30.26 -5.39
N MET A 145 -26.75 29.06 -4.81
CA MET A 145 -27.36 27.91 -5.48
C MET A 145 -28.88 28.02 -5.58
N GLU A 146 -29.55 28.53 -4.54
CA GLU A 146 -30.99 28.78 -4.57
C GLU A 146 -31.36 29.79 -5.66
N GLN A 147 -30.58 30.88 -5.77
CA GLN A 147 -30.75 31.88 -6.83
C GLN A 147 -30.60 31.26 -8.22
N ILE A 148 -29.54 30.47 -8.45
CA ILE A 148 -29.30 29.80 -9.74
C ILE A 148 -30.42 28.82 -10.09
N LYS A 149 -30.89 28.05 -9.09
CA LYS A 149 -31.99 27.09 -9.28
C LYS A 149 -33.28 27.82 -9.69
N SER A 150 -33.62 28.91 -9.01
CA SER A 150 -34.81 29.72 -9.32
C SER A 150 -34.73 30.31 -10.74
N GLN A 151 -33.56 30.83 -11.15
CA GLN A 151 -33.36 31.33 -12.50
C GLN A 151 -33.55 30.23 -13.56
N TRP A 152 -33.01 29.04 -13.33
CA TRP A 152 -33.18 27.89 -14.22
C TRP A 152 -34.65 27.45 -14.33
N GLU A 153 -35.37 27.39 -13.22
CA GLU A 153 -36.80 27.02 -13.23
C GLU A 153 -37.63 28.03 -14.03
N GLY A 154 -37.28 29.32 -13.98
CA GLY A 154 -37.92 30.39 -14.75
C GLY A 154 -37.55 30.45 -16.24
N MET A 155 -36.50 29.75 -16.68
CA MET A 155 -36.10 29.72 -18.10
C MET A 155 -37.05 28.87 -18.96
N ASN A 156 -37.26 29.30 -20.19
CA ASN A 156 -38.05 28.56 -21.18
C ASN A 156 -37.23 27.44 -21.86
N ASP A 157 -37.91 26.56 -22.59
CA ASP A 157 -37.28 25.41 -23.24
C ASP A 157 -36.24 25.80 -24.30
N GLN A 158 -36.41 26.95 -24.95
CA GLN A 158 -35.46 27.44 -25.95
C GLN A 158 -34.14 27.88 -25.30
N GLU A 159 -34.21 28.53 -24.14
CA GLU A 159 -33.04 28.94 -23.36
C GLU A 159 -32.32 27.72 -22.76
N LYS A 160 -33.07 26.71 -22.30
CA LYS A 160 -32.51 25.46 -21.78
C LYS A 160 -31.90 24.57 -22.87
N ARG A 161 -32.36 24.70 -24.12
CA ARG A 161 -31.98 23.84 -25.25
C ARG A 161 -30.47 23.77 -25.45
N GLN A 162 -29.78 24.90 -25.39
CA GLN A 162 -28.33 24.94 -25.63
C GLN A 162 -27.56 24.13 -24.56
N TYR A 163 -27.94 24.27 -23.29
CA TYR A 163 -27.32 23.56 -22.19
C TYR A 163 -27.62 22.06 -22.25
N ASN A 164 -28.87 21.69 -22.50
CA ASN A 164 -29.28 20.29 -22.65
C ASN A 164 -28.54 19.61 -23.82
N TYR A 165 -28.49 20.27 -24.99
CA TYR A 165 -27.76 19.76 -26.15
C TYR A 165 -26.27 19.56 -25.86
N THR A 166 -25.64 20.51 -25.17
CA THR A 166 -24.22 20.44 -24.82
C THR A 166 -23.96 19.28 -23.84
N ALA A 167 -24.82 19.12 -22.83
CA ALA A 167 -24.74 18.01 -21.88
C ALA A 167 -24.91 16.66 -22.58
N ASP A 168 -25.87 16.54 -23.50
CA ASP A 168 -26.11 15.30 -24.24
C ASP A 168 -24.92 14.94 -25.16
N ARG A 169 -24.35 15.93 -25.85
CA ARG A 169 -23.13 15.75 -26.65
C ARG A 169 -21.95 15.30 -25.79
N PHE A 170 -21.80 15.88 -24.61
CA PHE A 170 -20.77 15.47 -23.66
C PHE A 170 -20.96 14.01 -23.22
N LYS A 171 -22.17 13.64 -22.76
CA LYS A 171 -22.52 12.25 -22.40
C LYS A 171 -22.24 11.26 -23.54
N GLN A 172 -22.61 11.60 -24.77
CA GLN A 172 -22.33 10.78 -25.96
C GLN A 172 -20.83 10.63 -26.21
N SER A 173 -20.05 11.70 -26.10
CA SER A 173 -18.59 11.63 -26.29
C SER A 173 -17.91 10.71 -25.26
N ILE A 174 -18.40 10.71 -24.02
CA ILE A 174 -17.90 9.83 -22.96
C ILE A 174 -18.30 8.38 -23.24
N ARG A 175 -19.55 8.13 -23.63
CA ARG A 175 -20.03 6.80 -24.02
C ARG A 175 -19.21 6.21 -25.16
N ASN A 176 -18.87 7.00 -26.17
CA ASN A 176 -18.07 6.56 -27.32
C ASN A 176 -16.60 6.27 -26.96
N LYS A 177 -16.02 6.98 -25.97
CA LYS A 177 -14.66 6.67 -25.46
C LYS A 177 -14.58 5.37 -24.66
N LYS A 178 -15.72 4.85 -24.17
CA LYS A 178 -15.82 3.60 -23.41
C LYS A 178 -16.03 2.36 -24.30
N SER A 179 -16.37 2.54 -25.59
CA SER A 179 -16.51 1.46 -26.59
C SER A 179 -15.20 1.19 -27.32
#